data_AF-A0A1H8PP47-F1
#
_entry.id   AF-A0A1H8PP47-F1
#
_cell.length_a   1.000
_cell.length_b   1.000
_cell.length_c   1.000
_cell.angle_alpha   90.00
_cell.angle_beta   90.00
_cell.angle_gamma   90.00
#
_symmetry.space_group_name_H-M   'P 1'
#
loop_
_entity.id
_entity.type
_entity.pdbx_description
1 polymer ?
#
loop_
_entity_poly.entity_id
_entity_poly.type
_entity_poly.pdbx_seq_one_letter_code
_entity_poly.pdbx_strand_id
1 'polypeptide(L)'
;MKIKTTPDGKHAILKNGVPLYVMADGTEREIDGAAAFKLALSKHFEASPVMSRLKLPADIIAASFGSHFDIQGGKLVALDKHGIKEYSSSRPGEVATFDEALGQLIDRYPNKSMLLKDVGAPGAAQAPGEQPGKGGTVTRAAFDAMPPAARAKYITGGGRIADVASAAPPAPPSGSITRATFDTLNPQERAKYVTGGGKVAD
;
A
#
# COMPACT_ATOMS: atom_id res chain seq x y z
N MET A 1 32.25 13.44 -23.28
CA MET A 1 30.91 13.32 -23.87
C MET A 1 30.33 14.71 -24.00
N LYS A 2 29.98 15.14 -25.21
CA LYS A 2 29.40 16.45 -25.52
C LYS A 2 28.19 16.22 -26.40
N ILE A 3 27.08 16.93 -26.19
CA ILE A 3 25.97 16.85 -27.15
C ILE A 3 26.46 17.40 -28.50
N LYS A 4 26.15 16.71 -29.60
CA LYS A 4 26.44 17.21 -30.93
C LYS A 4 25.44 18.33 -31.21
N THR A 5 25.95 19.47 -31.62
CA THR A 5 25.15 20.66 -31.88
C THR A 5 25.20 20.97 -33.37
N THR A 6 24.19 21.66 -33.90
CA THR A 6 24.20 22.19 -35.27
C THR A 6 25.44 23.07 -35.48
N PRO A 7 25.86 23.32 -36.74
CA PRO A 7 27.02 24.17 -37.05
C PRO A 7 26.96 25.54 -36.36
N ASP A 8 25.76 26.05 -36.11
CA ASP A 8 25.51 27.32 -35.41
C ASP A 8 25.64 27.25 -33.88
N GLY A 9 25.83 26.04 -33.31
CA GLY A 9 25.97 25.81 -31.87
C GLY A 9 24.70 26.02 -31.05
N LYS A 10 23.55 26.31 -31.68
CA LYS A 10 22.30 26.70 -30.99
C LYS A 10 21.34 25.55 -30.70
N HIS A 11 21.40 24.45 -31.46
CA HIS A 11 20.45 23.35 -31.34
C HIS A 11 21.15 21.99 -31.33
N ALA A 12 20.69 21.07 -30.48
CA ALA A 12 21.19 19.71 -30.49
C ALA A 12 20.83 19.01 -31.82
N ILE A 13 21.76 18.24 -32.38
CA ILE A 13 21.49 17.36 -33.51
C ILE A 13 20.78 16.12 -32.97
N LEU A 14 19.57 15.91 -33.48
CA LEU A 14 18.74 14.75 -33.20
C LEU A 14 18.92 13.74 -34.33
N LYS A 15 19.13 12.47 -34.01
CA LYS A 15 19.05 11.36 -34.97
C LYS A 15 17.95 10.42 -34.49
N ASN A 16 16.97 10.17 -35.36
CA ASN A 16 15.74 9.43 -35.01
C ASN A 16 14.95 10.01 -33.82
N GLY A 17 15.02 11.34 -33.61
CA GLY A 17 14.39 12.01 -32.47
C GLY A 17 15.17 11.94 -31.16
N VAL A 18 16.37 11.34 -31.15
CA VAL A 18 17.23 11.18 -29.97
C VAL A 18 18.48 12.06 -30.11
N PRO A 19 18.93 12.79 -29.06
CA PRO A 19 20.12 13.63 -29.15
C PRO A 19 21.38 12.81 -29.39
N LEU A 20 22.17 13.23 -30.38
CA LEU A 20 23.44 12.62 -30.72
C LEU A 20 24.55 13.18 -29.82
N TYR A 21 25.37 12.31 -29.23
CA TYR A 21 26.50 12.73 -28.41
C TYR A 21 27.82 12.36 -29.08
N VAL A 22 28.80 13.25 -28.98
CA VAL A 22 30.20 13.01 -29.37
C VAL A 22 31.01 12.67 -28.12
N MET A 23 31.63 11.51 -28.12
CA MET A 23 32.51 11.03 -27.05
C MET A 23 33.90 11.65 -27.15
N ALA A 24 34.73 11.47 -26.12
CA ALA A 24 36.08 12.07 -26.07
C ALA A 24 37.04 11.46 -27.11
N ASP A 25 36.73 10.27 -27.61
CA ASP A 25 37.43 9.55 -28.68
C ASP A 25 36.94 9.93 -30.09
N GLY A 26 36.03 10.91 -30.20
CA GLY A 26 35.43 11.34 -31.47
C GLY A 26 34.28 10.45 -31.96
N THR A 27 33.92 9.39 -31.24
CA THR A 27 32.81 8.52 -31.65
C THR A 27 31.46 9.18 -31.40
N GLU A 28 30.57 9.09 -32.38
CA GLU A 28 29.19 9.57 -32.28
C GLU A 28 28.30 8.43 -31.78
N ARG A 29 27.61 8.64 -30.66
CA ARG A 29 26.62 7.69 -30.15
C ARG A 29 25.29 8.38 -29.90
N GLU A 30 24.24 7.70 -30.35
CA GLU A 30 22.87 7.95 -29.91
C GLU A 30 22.79 7.43 -28.46
N ILE A 31 22.78 8.34 -27.48
CA ILE A 31 22.50 7.95 -26.09
C ILE A 31 21.07 8.30 -25.83
N ASP A 32 20.23 7.28 -25.82
CA ASP A 32 18.86 7.42 -25.36
C ASP A 32 18.86 7.51 -23.83
N GLY A 33 18.99 8.74 -23.34
CA GLY A 33 18.92 9.05 -21.91
C GLY A 33 17.59 8.58 -21.30
N ALA A 34 16.51 8.57 -22.08
CA ALA A 34 15.21 8.09 -21.63
C ALA A 34 15.19 6.55 -21.50
N ALA A 35 15.79 5.82 -22.45
CA ALA A 35 15.93 4.36 -22.33
C ALA A 35 16.90 3.97 -21.20
N ALA A 36 18.01 4.69 -21.03
CA ALA A 36 18.93 4.46 -19.92
C ALA A 36 18.26 4.72 -18.57
N PHE A 37 17.47 5.80 -18.46
CA PHE A 37 16.67 6.08 -17.27
C PHE A 37 15.63 5.00 -17.02
N LYS A 38 14.85 4.62 -18.05
CA LYS A 38 13.86 3.56 -17.96
C LYS A 38 14.49 2.25 -17.47
N LEU A 39 15.64 1.87 -18.02
CA LEU A 39 16.38 0.68 -17.59
C LEU A 39 16.82 0.77 -16.13
N ALA A 40 17.38 1.91 -15.71
CA ALA A 40 17.79 2.12 -14.32
C ALA A 40 16.59 2.06 -13.37
N LEU A 41 15.48 2.69 -13.77
CA LEU A 41 14.23 2.68 -13.03
C LEU A 41 13.63 1.28 -12.92
N SER A 42 13.60 0.51 -14.01
CA SER A 42 13.16 -0.89 -14.01
C SER A 42 13.92 -1.74 -12.99
N LYS A 43 15.23 -1.53 -12.84
CA LYS A 43 16.03 -2.22 -11.81
C LYS A 43 15.62 -1.86 -10.39
N HIS A 44 15.22 -0.61 -10.13
CA HIS A 44 14.69 -0.20 -8.84
C HIS A 44 13.37 -0.92 -8.54
N PHE A 45 12.49 -1.07 -9.52
CA PHE A 45 11.27 -1.86 -9.37
C PHE A 45 11.57 -3.33 -9.06
N GLU A 46 12.47 -3.97 -9.81
CA GLU A 46 12.84 -5.38 -9.56
C GLU A 46 13.48 -5.61 -8.19
N ALA A 47 14.31 -4.68 -7.73
CA ALA A 47 15.00 -4.78 -6.44
C ALA A 47 14.11 -4.39 -5.25
N SER A 48 12.94 -3.79 -5.48
CA SER A 48 12.14 -3.20 -4.41
C SER A 48 11.42 -4.26 -3.56
N PRO A 49 11.52 -4.20 -2.22
CA PRO A 49 10.75 -5.07 -1.34
C PRO A 49 9.23 -4.85 -1.46
N VAL A 50 8.79 -3.69 -1.96
CA VAL A 50 7.37 -3.36 -2.15
C VAL A 50 6.71 -4.31 -3.15
N MET A 51 7.45 -4.77 -4.16
CA MET A 51 6.97 -5.72 -5.17
C MET A 51 6.50 -7.05 -4.57
N SER A 52 7.07 -7.46 -3.44
CA SER A 52 6.69 -8.71 -2.76
C SER A 52 5.21 -8.71 -2.35
N ARG A 53 4.62 -7.53 -2.12
CA ARG A 53 3.22 -7.33 -1.73
C ARG A 53 2.27 -7.21 -2.92
N LEU A 54 2.77 -7.21 -4.16
CA LEU A 54 1.99 -6.99 -5.38
C LEU A 54 1.78 -8.29 -6.17
N LYS A 55 0.62 -8.43 -6.82
CA LYS A 55 0.25 -9.55 -7.71
C LYS A 55 0.90 -9.42 -9.09
N LEU A 56 1.12 -8.19 -9.52
CA LEU A 56 1.65 -7.87 -10.84
C LEU A 56 3.19 -7.87 -10.82
N PRO A 57 3.83 -8.28 -11.93
CA PRO A 57 5.28 -8.24 -12.06
C PRO A 57 5.80 -6.80 -12.12
N ALA A 58 7.10 -6.65 -11.84
CA ALA A 58 7.79 -5.37 -11.79
C ALA A 58 7.63 -4.56 -13.10
N ASP A 59 7.62 -5.22 -14.25
CA ASP A 59 7.49 -4.54 -15.55
C ASP A 59 6.13 -3.82 -15.70
N ILE A 60 5.03 -4.46 -15.30
CA ILE A 60 3.69 -3.85 -15.38
C ILE A 60 3.52 -2.71 -14.37
N ILE A 61 4.10 -2.88 -13.18
CA ILE A 61 4.12 -1.81 -12.17
C ILE A 61 4.99 -0.65 -12.65
N ALA A 62 6.15 -0.91 -13.25
CA ALA A 62 7.00 0.12 -13.84
C ALA A 62 6.31 0.85 -15.00
N ALA A 63 5.52 0.15 -15.82
CA ALA A 63 4.74 0.78 -16.88
C ALA A 63 3.63 1.70 -16.33
N SER A 64 3.05 1.35 -15.18
CA SER A 64 1.96 2.11 -14.56
C SER A 64 2.45 3.28 -13.73
N PHE A 65 3.55 3.09 -12.99
CA PHE A 65 4.05 4.04 -11.99
C PHE A 65 5.36 4.70 -12.38
N GLY A 66 6.05 4.22 -13.43
CA GLY A 66 7.37 4.73 -13.82
C GLY A 66 7.37 6.21 -14.20
N SER A 67 6.29 6.70 -14.80
CA SER A 67 6.11 8.12 -15.16
C SER A 67 6.07 9.07 -13.95
N HIS A 68 5.85 8.54 -12.75
CA HIS A 68 5.88 9.32 -11.52
C HIS A 68 7.29 9.50 -10.98
N PHE A 69 8.31 8.83 -11.52
CA PHE A 69 9.68 8.95 -11.02
C PHE A 69 10.52 9.82 -11.94
N ASP A 70 11.27 10.73 -11.34
CA ASP A 70 12.14 11.69 -12.01
C ASP A 70 13.49 11.80 -11.26
N ILE A 71 14.55 12.27 -11.93
CA ILE A 71 15.85 12.49 -11.30
C ILE A 71 16.02 13.98 -11.04
N GLN A 72 16.01 14.36 -9.76
CA GLN A 72 16.23 15.74 -9.35
C GLN A 72 17.46 15.83 -8.43
N GLY A 73 18.44 16.63 -8.83
CA GLY A 73 19.69 16.77 -8.07
C GLY A 73 20.47 15.47 -7.93
N GLY A 74 20.35 14.56 -8.90
CA GLY A 74 21.01 13.26 -8.89
C GLY A 74 20.36 12.20 -7.99
N LYS A 75 19.18 12.47 -7.43
CA LYS A 75 18.39 11.50 -6.66
C LYS A 75 17.09 11.19 -7.39
N LEU A 76 16.65 9.94 -7.30
CA LEU A 76 15.33 9.53 -7.77
C LEU A 76 14.27 10.11 -6.83
N VAL A 77 13.36 10.91 -7.39
CA VAL A 77 12.28 11.61 -6.69
C VAL A 77 10.97 11.16 -7.32
N ALA A 78 10.00 10.80 -6.48
CA ALA A 78 8.66 10.54 -6.96
C ALA A 78 7.82 11.82 -6.98
N LEU A 79 6.95 11.90 -7.96
CA LEU A 79 6.03 12.99 -8.24
C LEU A 79 4.60 12.45 -8.16
N ASP A 80 3.76 13.17 -7.44
CA ASP A 80 2.32 13.01 -7.41
C ASP A 80 1.72 13.21 -8.83
N LYS A 81 0.46 12.81 -9.03
CA LYS A 81 -0.40 13.19 -10.15
C LYS A 81 -0.44 14.70 -10.40
N HIS A 82 -0.22 15.51 -9.36
CA HIS A 82 -0.13 16.98 -9.46
C HIS A 82 1.28 17.49 -9.79
N GLY A 83 2.26 16.60 -10.02
CA GLY A 83 3.66 16.98 -10.26
C GLY A 83 4.39 17.48 -9.01
N ILE A 84 3.83 17.25 -7.83
CA ILE A 84 4.40 17.64 -6.55
C ILE A 84 5.32 16.53 -6.05
N LYS A 85 6.50 16.88 -5.51
CA LYS A 85 7.44 15.90 -4.95
C LYS A 85 6.80 15.19 -3.76
N GLU A 86 6.88 13.86 -3.74
CA GLU A 86 6.44 13.05 -2.61
C GLU A 86 7.48 13.10 -1.48
N TYR A 87 7.01 13.40 -0.28
CA TYR A 87 7.83 13.45 0.93
C TYR A 87 7.67 12.18 1.76
N SER A 88 8.73 11.83 2.48
CA SER A 88 8.70 10.72 3.42
C SER A 88 7.76 11.06 4.57
N SER A 89 6.82 10.15 4.86
CA SER A 89 5.95 10.28 6.05
C SER A 89 6.70 9.88 7.31
N SER A 90 7.72 9.03 7.16
CA SER A 90 8.57 8.56 8.27
C SER A 90 9.73 9.53 8.57
N ARG A 91 10.15 10.32 7.59
CA ARG A 91 11.23 11.32 7.70
C ARG A 91 10.73 12.68 7.23
N PRO A 92 10.11 13.47 8.12
CA PRO A 92 9.56 14.77 7.77
C PRO A 92 10.64 15.68 7.18
N GLY A 93 10.37 16.27 6.01
CA GLY A 93 11.28 17.18 5.31
C GLY A 93 12.27 16.51 4.35
N GLU A 94 12.35 15.18 4.32
CA GLU A 94 13.10 14.46 3.29
C GLU A 94 12.19 13.99 2.16
N VAL A 95 12.73 13.97 0.94
CA VAL A 95 12.06 13.35 -0.21
C VAL A 95 11.90 11.86 0.06
N ALA A 96 10.74 11.30 -0.27
CA ALA A 96 10.48 9.88 -0.12
C ALA A 96 11.53 9.05 -0.89
N THR A 97 12.01 7.97 -0.27
CA THR A 97 12.80 6.97 -0.99
C THR A 97 11.92 6.26 -2.02
N PHE A 98 12.55 5.60 -3.00
CA PHE A 98 11.84 4.87 -4.04
C PHE A 98 10.75 3.94 -3.48
N ASP A 99 11.09 3.12 -2.49
CA ASP A 99 10.16 2.15 -1.89
C ASP A 99 9.00 2.82 -1.15
N GLU A 100 9.29 3.88 -0.39
CA GLU A 100 8.26 4.59 0.37
C GLU A 100 7.31 5.34 -0.57
N ALA A 101 7.87 6.01 -1.58
CA ALA A 101 7.10 6.67 -2.61
C ALA A 101 6.22 5.67 -3.37
N LEU A 102 6.81 4.56 -3.86
CA LEU A 102 6.05 3.53 -4.57
C LEU A 102 4.89 3.00 -3.74
N GLY A 103 5.12 2.75 -2.43
CA GLY A 103 4.06 2.37 -1.50
C GLY A 103 2.94 3.41 -1.40
N GLN A 104 3.29 4.68 -1.21
CA GLN A 104 2.31 5.77 -1.14
C GLN A 104 1.52 5.93 -2.46
N LEU A 105 2.18 5.82 -3.61
CA LEU A 105 1.52 5.89 -4.92
C LEU A 105 0.52 4.75 -5.12
N ILE A 106 0.90 3.52 -4.74
CA ILE A 106 0.01 2.36 -4.79
C ILE A 106 -1.14 2.53 -3.82
N ASP A 107 -0.90 3.06 -2.63
CA ASP A 107 -1.94 3.25 -1.62
C ASP A 107 -3.00 4.29 -2.00
N ARG A 108 -2.63 5.29 -2.80
CA ARG A 108 -3.52 6.29 -3.40
C ARG A 108 -4.17 5.83 -4.71
N TYR A 109 -3.79 4.66 -5.24
CA TYR A 109 -4.31 4.17 -6.51
C TYR A 109 -5.77 3.68 -6.35
N PRO A 110 -6.72 4.15 -7.19
CA PRO A 110 -8.15 3.81 -7.03
C PRO A 110 -8.43 2.31 -7.02
N ASN A 111 -7.73 1.54 -7.85
CA ASN A 111 -7.92 0.10 -7.99
C ASN A 111 -6.79 -0.70 -7.32
N LYS A 112 -6.24 -0.20 -6.19
CA LYS A 112 -5.08 -0.83 -5.54
C LYS A 112 -5.31 -2.28 -5.12
N SER A 113 -6.55 -2.67 -4.83
CA SER A 113 -6.92 -4.04 -4.50
C SER A 113 -6.61 -5.04 -5.63
N MET A 114 -6.56 -4.58 -6.89
CA MET A 114 -6.14 -5.40 -8.03
C MET A 114 -4.61 -5.56 -8.10
N LEU A 115 -3.86 -4.57 -7.60
CA LEU A 115 -2.40 -4.56 -7.63
C LEU A 115 -1.82 -5.36 -6.45
N LEU A 116 -2.43 -5.25 -5.28
CA LEU A 116 -2.00 -5.91 -4.06
C LEU A 116 -2.32 -7.40 -4.12
N LYS A 117 -1.37 -8.23 -3.66
CA LYS A 117 -1.68 -9.61 -3.25
C LYS A 117 -2.79 -9.52 -2.21
N ASP A 118 -3.77 -10.41 -2.28
CA ASP A 118 -4.73 -10.55 -1.20
C ASP A 118 -3.91 -10.95 0.02
N VAL A 119 -3.45 -9.95 0.77
CA VAL A 119 -2.99 -10.13 2.13
C VAL A 119 -4.24 -10.63 2.79
N GLY A 120 -4.30 -11.95 2.99
CA GLY A 120 -5.50 -12.67 3.37
C GLY A 120 -6.34 -11.79 4.25
N ALA A 121 -7.51 -11.39 3.75
CA ALA A 121 -8.54 -10.90 4.63
C ALA A 121 -8.64 -11.92 5.77
N PRO A 122 -8.57 -11.51 7.05
CA PRO A 122 -8.94 -12.40 8.13
C PRO A 122 -10.42 -12.76 7.90
N GLY A 123 -10.68 -13.83 7.16
CA GLY A 123 -12.03 -14.16 6.69
C GLY A 123 -12.13 -15.05 5.44
N ALA A 124 -11.07 -15.26 4.66
CA ALA A 124 -11.14 -16.15 3.50
C ALA A 124 -9.94 -17.11 3.43
N ALA A 125 -9.96 -18.15 4.25
CA ALA A 125 -9.19 -19.37 4.03
C ALA A 125 -9.97 -20.58 4.54
N GLN A 126 -10.78 -21.16 3.67
CA GLN A 126 -10.90 -22.62 3.62
C GLN A 126 -9.83 -23.12 2.66
N ALA A 127 -8.79 -23.72 3.21
CA ALA A 127 -8.06 -24.81 2.56
C ALA A 127 -7.76 -25.85 3.66
N PRO A 128 -8.05 -27.14 3.42
CA PRO A 128 -7.93 -28.19 4.42
C PRO A 128 -6.51 -28.77 4.43
N GLY A 129 -5.90 -28.79 5.61
CA GLY A 129 -4.63 -29.47 5.85
C GLY A 129 -3.58 -28.53 6.43
N GLU A 130 -2.85 -29.04 7.40
CA GLU A 130 -1.59 -28.49 7.93
C GLU A 130 -1.71 -27.50 9.10
N GLN A 131 -1.99 -28.12 10.25
CA GLN A 131 -1.20 -28.02 11.49
C GLN A 131 -1.04 -26.61 12.12
N PRO A 132 -1.81 -26.29 13.18
CA PRO A 132 -1.69 -25.03 13.91
C PRO A 132 -0.51 -25.10 14.87
N GLY A 133 0.66 -24.71 14.38
CA GLY A 133 1.87 -24.55 15.17
C GLY A 133 2.38 -23.12 15.07
N LYS A 134 2.32 -22.40 16.19
CA LYS A 134 3.07 -21.16 16.49
C LYS A 134 2.36 -19.84 16.14
N GLY A 135 1.67 -19.27 17.13
CA GLY A 135 1.44 -17.83 17.24
C GLY A 135 0.18 -17.24 16.58
N GLY A 136 -0.72 -18.06 16.05
CA GLY A 136 -1.99 -17.58 15.50
C GLY A 136 -3.00 -17.20 16.58
N THR A 137 -3.71 -16.08 16.40
CA THR A 137 -4.82 -15.66 17.26
C THR A 137 -6.06 -16.49 16.95
N VAL A 138 -6.71 -17.12 17.95
CA VAL A 138 -7.96 -17.87 17.77
C VAL A 138 -9.12 -17.22 18.52
N THR A 139 -10.35 -17.44 18.05
CA THR A 139 -11.56 -16.97 18.74
C THR A 139 -11.83 -17.79 19.99
N ARG A 140 -12.56 -17.22 20.97
CA ARG A 140 -12.92 -17.92 22.22
C ARG A 140 -13.68 -19.23 21.94
N ALA A 141 -14.65 -19.19 21.03
CA ALA A 141 -15.40 -20.36 20.61
C ALA A 141 -14.51 -21.44 19.98
N ALA A 142 -13.55 -21.06 19.14
CA ALA A 142 -12.60 -22.00 18.55
C ALA A 142 -11.66 -22.62 19.59
N PHE A 143 -11.27 -21.86 20.62
CA PHE A 143 -10.47 -22.37 21.74
C PHE A 143 -11.24 -23.35 22.63
N ASP A 144 -12.52 -23.08 22.90
CA ASP A 144 -13.34 -23.94 23.76
C ASP A 144 -13.81 -25.22 23.04
N ALA A 145 -13.84 -25.22 21.70
CA ALA A 145 -14.06 -26.40 20.87
C ALA A 145 -12.82 -27.31 20.73
N MET A 146 -11.64 -26.89 21.19
CA MET A 146 -10.41 -27.70 21.13
C MET A 146 -10.37 -28.77 22.23
N PRO A 147 -9.81 -29.97 21.94
CA PRO A 147 -9.62 -30.99 22.97
C PRO A 147 -8.68 -30.49 24.09
N PRO A 148 -8.86 -30.95 25.35
CA PRO A 148 -8.15 -30.40 26.51
C PRO A 148 -6.62 -30.35 26.38
N ALA A 149 -6.02 -31.37 25.76
CA ALA A 149 -4.58 -31.44 25.52
C ALA A 149 -4.09 -30.38 24.50
N ALA A 150 -4.93 -30.00 23.54
CA ALA A 150 -4.62 -28.97 22.55
C ALA A 150 -4.73 -27.56 23.14
N ARG A 151 -5.68 -27.34 24.07
CA ARG A 151 -5.85 -26.08 24.78
C ARG A 151 -4.62 -25.72 25.62
N ALA A 152 -4.08 -26.69 26.36
CA ALA A 152 -2.86 -26.51 27.13
C ALA A 152 -1.67 -26.14 26.23
N LYS A 153 -1.45 -26.89 25.14
CA LYS A 153 -0.38 -26.60 24.17
C LYS A 153 -0.54 -25.25 23.49
N TYR A 154 -1.77 -24.81 23.24
CA TYR A 154 -2.07 -23.52 22.63
C TYR A 154 -1.70 -22.35 23.56
N ILE A 155 -2.04 -22.44 24.84
CA ILE A 155 -1.67 -21.43 25.84
C ILE A 155 -0.16 -21.43 26.08
N THR A 156 0.45 -22.61 26.29
CA THR A 156 1.90 -22.73 26.52
C THR A 156 2.73 -22.33 25.29
N GLY A 157 2.16 -22.47 24.09
CA GLY A 157 2.78 -22.07 22.81
C GLY A 157 2.64 -20.58 22.46
N GLY A 158 2.13 -19.75 23.37
CA GLY A 158 2.00 -18.29 23.17
C GLY A 158 0.82 -17.88 22.28
N GLY A 159 -0.21 -18.72 22.18
CA GLY A 159 -1.44 -18.38 21.46
C GLY A 159 -2.19 -17.23 22.13
N ARG A 160 -2.75 -16.32 21.31
CA ARG A 160 -3.59 -15.22 21.78
C ARG A 160 -5.05 -15.54 21.50
N ILE A 161 -5.90 -15.45 22.51
CA ILE A 161 -7.35 -15.55 22.32
C ILE A 161 -7.85 -14.13 22.08
N ALA A 162 -8.38 -13.84 20.90
CA ALA A 162 -9.04 -12.56 20.64
C ALA A 162 -10.55 -12.77 20.53
N ASP A 163 -11.28 -12.05 21.37
CA ASP A 163 -12.72 -11.88 21.25
C ASP A 163 -12.97 -10.46 20.73
N VAL A 164 -12.96 -10.31 19.40
CA VAL A 164 -13.68 -9.20 18.81
C VAL A 164 -15.09 -9.71 18.54
N ALA A 165 -15.98 -9.44 19.49
CA ALA A 165 -17.39 -9.42 19.24
C ALA A 165 -17.65 -8.44 18.07
N SER A 166 -17.74 -8.98 16.87
CA SER A 166 -18.45 -8.39 15.74
C SER A 166 -19.27 -9.47 15.05
N ALA A 167 -20.07 -10.18 15.84
CA ALA A 167 -21.48 -10.22 15.50
C ALA A 167 -22.02 -8.84 15.89
N ALA A 168 -22.63 -8.14 14.93
CA ALA A 168 -23.14 -6.78 15.08
C ALA A 168 -23.85 -6.58 16.43
N PRO A 169 -23.69 -5.42 17.10
CA PRO A 169 -24.63 -5.09 18.17
C PRO A 169 -26.04 -5.21 17.59
N PRO A 170 -27.01 -5.81 18.32
CA PRO A 170 -28.39 -5.85 17.85
C PRO A 170 -28.76 -4.42 17.45
N ALA A 171 -29.36 -4.28 16.26
CA ALA A 171 -29.81 -2.99 15.78
C ALA A 171 -30.49 -2.26 16.95
N PRO A 172 -30.15 -0.98 17.21
CA PRO A 172 -30.82 -0.24 18.28
C PRO A 172 -32.32 -0.40 18.07
N PRO A 173 -33.10 -0.65 19.15
CA PRO A 173 -34.52 -0.88 19.03
C PRO A 173 -35.12 0.28 18.22
N SER A 174 -35.55 -0.04 17.00
CA SER A 174 -36.23 0.91 16.13
C SER A 174 -37.63 1.05 16.71
N GLY A 175 -37.78 1.96 17.66
CA GLY A 175 -38.96 2.12 18.48
C GLY A 175 -38.67 3.08 19.63
N SER A 176 -39.72 3.65 20.22
CA SER A 176 -39.57 4.56 21.34
C SER A 176 -39.09 3.82 22.59
N ILE A 177 -38.02 4.28 23.23
CA ILE A 177 -37.55 3.74 24.51
C ILE A 177 -37.87 4.68 25.66
N THR A 178 -37.96 4.15 26.88
CA THR A 178 -38.21 4.97 28.08
C THR A 178 -36.99 5.77 28.50
N ARG A 179 -37.22 6.88 29.21
CA ARG A 179 -36.15 7.73 29.74
C ARG A 179 -35.16 6.93 30.60
N ALA A 180 -35.69 6.05 31.46
CA ALA A 180 -34.89 5.17 32.32
C ALA A 180 -34.00 4.22 31.51
N THR A 181 -34.50 3.69 30.40
CA THR A 181 -33.70 2.85 29.50
C THR A 181 -32.63 3.67 28.78
N PHE A 182 -32.93 4.89 28.33
CA PHE A 182 -31.94 5.75 27.66
C PHE A 182 -30.78 6.16 28.58
N ASP A 183 -31.04 6.40 29.86
CA ASP A 183 -30.02 6.86 30.81
C ASP A 183 -29.08 5.73 31.30
N THR A 184 -29.46 4.46 31.07
CA THR A 184 -28.58 3.30 31.34
C THR A 184 -27.66 2.94 30.18
N LEU A 185 -27.84 3.56 28.99
CA LEU A 185 -27.00 3.33 27.83
C LEU A 185 -25.63 4.01 27.97
N ASN A 186 -24.61 3.38 27.40
CA ASN A 186 -23.28 3.99 27.38
C ASN A 186 -23.25 5.25 26.48
N PRO A 187 -22.30 6.18 26.66
CA PRO A 187 -22.28 7.44 25.92
C PRO A 187 -22.26 7.30 24.39
N GLN A 188 -21.63 6.24 23.87
CA GLN A 188 -21.57 5.98 22.43
C GLN A 188 -22.90 5.46 21.87
N GLU A 189 -23.61 4.65 22.63
CA GLU A 189 -24.95 4.14 22.30
C GLU A 189 -26.00 5.26 22.35
N ARG A 190 -25.90 6.15 23.33
CA ARG A 190 -26.76 7.34 23.41
C ARG A 190 -26.60 8.23 22.18
N ALA A 191 -25.36 8.51 21.78
CA ALA A 191 -25.06 9.30 20.59
C ALA A 191 -25.61 8.64 19.32
N LYS A 192 -25.43 7.32 19.17
CA LYS A 192 -25.96 6.54 18.04
C LYS A 192 -27.49 6.48 18.02
N TYR A 193 -28.14 6.38 19.18
CA TYR A 193 -29.60 6.35 19.28
C TYR A 193 -30.24 7.68 18.87
N VAL A 194 -29.66 8.80 19.32
CA VAL A 194 -30.13 10.15 18.96
C VAL A 194 -29.85 10.46 17.48
N THR A 195 -28.66 10.13 16.98
CA THR A 195 -28.32 10.35 15.56
C THR A 195 -29.04 9.40 14.61
N GLY A 196 -29.46 8.22 15.10
CA GLY A 196 -30.28 7.26 14.38
C GLY A 196 -31.78 7.55 14.37
N GLY A 197 -32.23 8.69 14.94
CA GLY A 197 -33.64 9.09 14.93
C GLY A 197 -34.53 8.37 15.95
N GLY A 198 -33.93 7.77 16.98
CA GLY A 198 -34.66 7.15 18.09
C GLY A 198 -35.46 8.17 18.90
N LYS A 199 -36.67 7.80 19.34
CA LYS A 199 -37.54 8.66 20.16
C LYS A 199 -37.52 8.19 21.61
N VAL A 200 -37.19 9.07 22.55
CA VAL A 200 -37.36 8.74 23.98
C VAL A 200 -38.76 9.17 24.39
N ALA A 201 -39.60 8.22 24.83
CA ALA A 201 -40.96 8.47 25.29
C ALA A 201 -41.13 7.92 26.71
N ASP A 202 -41.80 8.64 27.60
CA ASP A 202 -42.00 8.23 29.00
C ASP A 202 -43.06 7.13 29.12
#